data_AF-A0A8B9LGP2-F1
#
_entry.id   AF-A0A8B9LGP2-F1
#
_cell.length_a   1.000
_cell.length_b   1.000
_cell.length_c   1.000
_cell.angle_alpha   90.00
_cell.angle_beta   90.00
_cell.angle_gamma   90.00
#
_symmetry.space_group_name_H-M   'P 1'
#
loop_
_entity.id
_entity.type
_entity.pdbx_description
1 polymer ?
#
loop_
_entity_poly.entity_id
_entity_poly.type
_entity_poly.pdbx_seq_one_letter_code
_entity_poly.pdbx_strand_id
1 'polypeptide(L)'
;MAQISRSVCALLALLCAFSPPVRAAAGQYCHGWGSFPGFRCPERHDGGDARYCCGTCTVRYCCSSPSARLDQSTCDAEQNQYLVKKNIYIYHSFHASSEQN
;
A
#
# COMPACT_ATOMS: atom_id res chain seq x y z
N MET A 1 17.70 -7.47 43.05
CA MET A 1 16.41 -6.81 42.73
C MET A 1 16.69 -5.31 42.65
N ALA A 2 16.65 -4.72 41.45
CA ALA A 2 17.00 -3.33 41.24
C ALA A 2 15.98 -2.40 41.93
N GLN A 3 16.43 -1.63 42.92
CA GLN A 3 15.65 -0.60 43.58
C GLN A 3 15.54 0.60 42.63
N ILE A 4 14.48 0.67 41.84
CA ILE A 4 14.22 1.82 40.97
C ILE A 4 13.81 2.99 41.88
N SER A 5 14.68 4.02 41.96
CA SER A 5 14.43 5.22 42.76
C SER A 5 13.15 5.93 42.31
N ARG A 6 12.38 6.49 43.26
CA ARG A 6 11.14 7.24 42.98
C ARG A 6 11.37 8.39 42.01
N SER A 7 12.55 9.00 42.06
CA SER A 7 12.99 10.05 41.13
C SER A 7 13.14 9.53 39.70
N VAL A 8 13.60 8.29 39.52
CA VAL A 8 13.73 7.63 38.22
C VAL A 8 12.34 7.29 37.65
N CYS A 9 11.41 6.82 38.48
CA CYS A 9 10.01 6.63 38.08
C CYS A 9 9.34 7.94 37.65
N ALA A 10 9.54 9.02 38.41
CA ALA A 10 8.97 10.32 38.07
C ALA A 10 9.53 10.86 36.74
N LEU A 11 10.83 10.72 36.51
CA LEU A 11 11.48 11.09 35.25
C LEU A 11 10.96 10.27 34.06
N LEU A 12 10.82 8.95 34.20
CA LEU A 12 10.27 8.09 33.16
C LEU A 12 8.81 8.43 32.83
N ALA A 13 7.99 8.69 33.84
CA ALA A 13 6.60 9.09 33.64
C ALA A 13 6.49 10.44 32.91
N LEU A 14 7.36 11.40 33.26
CA LEU A 14 7.45 12.67 32.54
C LEU A 14 7.84 12.45 31.08
N LEU A 15 8.89 11.66 30.82
CA LEU A 15 9.34 11.38 29.45
C LEU A 15 8.26 10.73 28.59
N CYS A 16 7.46 9.81 29.14
CA CYS A 16 6.33 9.20 28.42
C CYS A 16 5.17 10.18 28.20
N ALA A 17 4.93 11.13 29.10
CA ALA A 17 3.87 12.13 28.94
C ALA A 17 4.22 13.19 27.89
N PHE A 18 5.51 13.47 27.70
CA PHE A 18 6.01 14.46 26.73
C PHE A 18 6.46 13.84 25.40
N SER A 19 6.42 12.52 25.23
CA SER A 19 6.71 11.91 23.93
C SER A 19 5.60 12.23 22.93
N PRO A 20 5.93 12.79 21.74
CA PRO A 20 4.94 13.02 20.71
C PRO A 20 4.31 11.69 20.29
N PRO A 21 3.00 11.65 19.95
CA PRO A 21 2.39 10.44 19.45
C PRO A 21 3.15 9.96 18.23
N VAL A 22 3.56 8.69 18.23
CA VAL A 22 4.17 8.05 17.06
C VAL A 22 3.12 8.08 15.96
N ARG A 23 3.22 9.04 15.05
CA ARG A 23 2.45 9.00 13.81
C ARG A 23 3.02 7.86 13.00
N ALA A 24 2.21 6.83 12.76
CA ALA A 24 2.54 5.85 11.74
C ALA A 24 2.92 6.61 10.47
N ALA A 25 4.16 6.41 10.00
CA ALA A 25 4.61 7.04 8.77
C ALA A 25 3.62 6.66 7.67
N ALA A 26 2.98 7.66 7.05
CA ALA A 26 2.03 7.39 5.99
C ALA A 26 2.72 6.57 4.90
N GLY A 27 2.18 5.39 4.57
CA GLY A 27 2.77 4.53 3.56
C GLY A 27 2.63 5.12 2.16
N GLN A 28 3.26 4.45 1.20
CA GLN A 28 3.31 4.87 -0.19
C GLN A 28 1.92 4.89 -0.82
N TYR A 29 1.76 5.75 -1.82
CA TYR A 29 0.59 5.73 -2.69
C TYR A 29 0.89 4.84 -3.89
N CYS A 30 0.10 3.79 -4.10
CA CYS A 30 0.05 3.07 -5.35
C CYS A 30 -0.85 3.86 -6.30
N HIS A 31 -0.29 4.31 -7.43
CA HIS A 31 -1.05 5.04 -8.44
C HIS A 31 -2.18 4.16 -9.01
N GLY A 32 -3.13 4.78 -9.71
CA GLY A 32 -4.13 4.08 -10.51
C GLY A 32 -3.65 3.96 -11.97
N TRP A 33 -4.25 3.09 -12.77
CA TRP A 33 -4.04 3.10 -14.23
C TRP A 33 -5.39 2.97 -14.95
N GLY A 34 -5.57 3.72 -16.04
CA GLY A 34 -6.84 3.76 -16.77
C GLY A 34 -8.00 4.16 -15.86
N SER A 35 -9.03 3.31 -15.78
CA SER A 35 -10.21 3.56 -14.96
C SER A 35 -10.08 3.08 -13.51
N PHE A 36 -8.99 2.39 -13.15
CA PHE A 36 -8.80 1.89 -11.79
C PHE A 36 -8.15 2.97 -10.90
N PRO A 37 -8.77 3.33 -9.76
CA PRO A 37 -8.21 4.32 -8.86
C PRO A 37 -6.94 3.78 -8.18
N GLY A 38 -6.07 4.70 -7.78
CA GLY A 38 -4.95 4.36 -6.89
C GLY A 38 -5.39 4.20 -5.44
N PHE A 39 -4.51 3.63 -4.62
CA PHE A 39 -4.76 3.35 -3.20
C PHE A 39 -3.53 3.69 -2.35
N ARG A 40 -3.75 3.94 -1.06
CA ARG A 40 -2.66 4.26 -0.11
C ARG A 40 -2.37 3.05 0.77
N CYS A 41 -1.09 2.72 0.89
CA CYS A 41 -0.63 1.66 1.77
C CYS A 41 -0.42 2.16 3.23
N PRO A 42 -0.60 1.29 4.24
CA PRO A 42 -1.39 0.05 4.15
C PRO A 42 -2.87 0.36 3.87
N GLU A 43 -3.55 -0.49 3.12
CA GLU A 43 -5.01 -0.46 3.02
C GLU A 43 -5.66 -1.00 4.30
N ARG A 44 -6.99 -0.90 4.38
CA ARG A 44 -7.77 -1.27 5.60
C ARG A 44 -7.46 -2.68 6.12
N HIS A 45 -7.15 -3.63 5.22
CA HIS A 45 -6.99 -5.04 5.55
C HIS A 45 -5.54 -5.51 5.50
N ASP A 46 -4.59 -4.61 5.27
CA ASP A 46 -3.17 -4.96 5.26
C ASP A 46 -2.57 -4.95 6.67
N GLY A 47 -1.42 -5.61 6.82
CA GLY A 47 -0.57 -5.44 8.00
C GLY A 47 -0.12 -3.99 8.14
N GLY A 48 -0.02 -3.49 9.39
CA GLY A 48 0.32 -2.07 9.64
C GLY A 48 1.70 -1.64 9.16
N ASP A 49 2.59 -2.60 8.89
CA ASP A 49 3.93 -2.41 8.35
C ASP A 49 4.00 -2.52 6.80
N ALA A 50 2.89 -2.86 6.14
CA ALA A 50 2.79 -3.00 4.69
C ALA A 50 2.75 -1.63 4.00
N ARG A 51 3.84 -0.88 4.10
CA ARG A 51 3.94 0.55 3.74
C ARG A 51 4.45 0.81 2.32
N TYR A 52 4.90 -0.21 1.60
CA TYR A 52 5.48 -0.06 0.25
C TYR A 52 4.46 -0.42 -0.83
N CYS A 53 4.51 0.30 -1.96
CA CYS A 53 3.82 -0.14 -3.18
C CYS A 53 4.70 -1.15 -3.90
N CYS A 54 4.23 -2.38 -4.05
CA CYS A 54 5.02 -3.53 -4.51
C CYS A 54 4.38 -4.20 -5.73
N GLY A 55 5.14 -5.07 -6.40
CA GLY A 55 4.67 -5.86 -7.53
C GLY A 55 5.19 -5.37 -8.88
N THR A 56 4.30 -5.30 -9.87
CA THR A 56 4.61 -4.92 -11.26
C THR A 56 3.71 -3.77 -11.70
N CYS A 57 3.99 -3.18 -12.88
CA CYS A 57 3.14 -2.11 -13.40
C CYS A 57 1.67 -2.54 -13.59
N THR A 58 1.39 -3.80 -13.89
CA THR A 58 0.01 -4.28 -14.09
C THR A 58 -0.66 -4.80 -12.81
N VAL A 59 0.12 -5.24 -11.82
CA VAL A 59 -0.39 -5.77 -10.54
C VAL A 59 0.35 -5.12 -9.38
N ARG A 60 -0.38 -4.29 -8.63
CA ARG A 60 0.14 -3.53 -7.49
C ARG A 60 -0.53 -4.01 -6.21
N TYR A 61 0.23 -4.07 -5.12
CA TYR A 61 -0.26 -4.42 -3.80
C TYR A 61 0.63 -3.79 -2.72
N CYS A 62 0.11 -3.66 -1.51
CA CYS A 62 0.89 -3.18 -0.38
C CYS A 62 1.76 -4.28 0.22
N CYS A 63 3.01 -3.98 0.56
CA CYS A 63 3.91 -4.94 1.20
C CYS A 63 4.88 -4.31 2.19
N SER A 64 5.46 -5.13 3.08
CA SER A 64 6.43 -4.68 4.09
C SER A 64 7.89 -4.77 3.63
N SER A 65 8.15 -5.49 2.52
CA SER A 65 9.50 -5.73 2.01
C SER A 65 9.95 -4.63 1.04
N PRO A 66 11.00 -3.85 1.36
CA PRO A 66 11.51 -2.82 0.46
C PRO A 66 12.09 -3.41 -0.83
N SER A 67 12.56 -4.65 -0.82
CA SER A 67 13.13 -5.32 -1.99
C SER A 67 12.07 -5.68 -3.04
N ALA A 68 10.80 -5.78 -2.65
CA ALA A 68 9.68 -6.02 -3.56
C ALA A 68 9.03 -4.71 -4.04
N ARG A 69 9.54 -3.56 -3.60
CA ARG A 69 9.00 -2.24 -3.94
C ARG A 69 9.09 -2.00 -5.44
N LEU A 70 7.96 -1.60 -6.02
CA LEU A 70 7.86 -1.20 -7.41
C LEU A 70 8.31 0.25 -7.58
N ASP A 71 9.21 0.50 -8.52
CA ASP A 71 9.45 1.85 -9.03
C ASP A 71 8.33 2.22 -10.01
N GLN A 72 7.34 2.96 -9.54
CA GLN A 72 6.18 3.33 -10.34
C GLN A 72 6.51 4.35 -11.44
N SER A 73 7.66 5.05 -11.33
CA SER A 73 8.07 6.04 -12.33
C SER A 73 8.51 5.40 -13.65
N THR A 74 8.85 4.11 -13.64
CA THR A 74 9.23 3.36 -14.85
C THR A 74 8.04 2.73 -15.57
N CYS A 75 6.82 2.88 -15.04
CA CYS A 75 5.63 2.32 -15.64
C CYS A 75 5.06 3.26 -16.70
N ASP A 76 4.87 2.74 -17.92
CA ASP A 76 4.19 3.46 -19.00
C ASP A 76 2.67 3.50 -18.73
N ALA A 77 2.17 4.66 -18.30
CA ALA A 77 0.76 4.84 -17.96
C ALA A 77 -0.17 4.57 -19.16
N GLU A 78 0.24 4.91 -20.38
CA GLU A 78 -0.56 4.75 -21.59
C GLU A 78 -0.61 3.28 -22.02
N GLN A 79 0.53 2.58 -21.98
CA GLN A 79 0.59 1.15 -22.26
C GLN A 79 -0.23 0.36 -21.23
N ASN A 80 -0.12 0.69 -19.95
CA ASN A 80 -0.91 0.04 -18.90
C ASN A 80 -2.41 0.29 -19.07
N GLN A 81 -2.81 1.48 -19.51
CA GLN A 81 -4.20 1.78 -19.85
C GLN A 81 -4.68 0.97 -21.07
N TYR A 82 -3.84 0.76 -22.08
CA TYR A 82 -4.16 -0.08 -23.24
C TYR A 82 -4.36 -1.56 -22.86
N LEU A 83 -3.47 -2.12 -22.02
CA LEU A 83 -3.59 -3.51 -21.56
C LEU A 83 -4.88 -3.74 -20.77
N VAL A 84 -5.25 -2.78 -19.91
CA VAL A 84 -6.53 -2.82 -19.18
C VAL A 84 -7.72 -2.82 -20.15
N LYS A 85 -7.74 -1.89 -21.13
CA LYS A 85 -8.82 -1.83 -22.12
C LYS A 85 -8.92 -3.11 -22.94
N LYS A 86 -7.80 -3.70 -23.33
CA LYS A 86 -7.76 -4.94 -24.10
C LYS A 86 -8.32 -6.12 -23.31
N ASN A 87 -7.97 -6.25 -22.02
CA ASN A 87 -8.51 -7.31 -21.17
C ASN A 87 -10.03 -7.17 -20.94
N ILE A 88 -10.53 -5.94 -20.72
CA ILE A 88 -11.97 -5.67 -20.59
C ILE A 88 -12.70 -6.01 -21.90
N TYR A 89 -12.15 -5.62 -23.05
CA TYR A 89 -12.74 -5.94 -24.35
C TYR A 89 -12.84 -7.45 -24.56
N ILE A 90 -11.78 -8.20 -24.26
CA ILE A 90 -11.78 -9.67 -24.37
C ILE A 90 -12.84 -10.28 -23.43
N TYR A 91 -12.94 -9.81 -22.19
CA TYR A 91 -13.96 -10.29 -21.24
C TYR A 91 -15.39 -10.09 -21.77
N HIS A 92 -15.69 -8.89 -22.27
CA HIS A 92 -17.01 -8.59 -22.86
C HIS A 92 -17.28 -9.41 -24.12
N SER A 93 -16.30 -9.60 -25.00
CA SER A 93 -16.44 -10.45 -26.18
C SER A 93 -16.74 -11.91 -25.77
N PHE A 94 -16.05 -12.42 -24.75
CA PHE A 94 -16.29 -13.78 -24.25
C PHE A 94 -17.68 -13.93 -23.63
N HIS A 95 -18.10 -12.96 -22.80
CA HIS A 95 -19.42 -12.97 -22.19
C HIS A 95 -20.54 -12.88 -23.24
N ALA A 96 -20.39 -12.00 -24.24
CA ALA A 96 -21.34 -11.87 -25.34
C ALA A 96 -21.45 -13.16 -26.17
N SER A 97 -20.35 -13.91 -26.36
CA SER A 97 -20.39 -15.22 -27.02
C SER A 97 -21.05 -16.31 -26.17
N SER A 98 -20.97 -16.23 -24.84
CA SER A 98 -21.65 -17.19 -23.95
C SER A 98 -23.16 -16.98 -23.85
N GLU A 99 -23.65 -15.75 -24.05
CA GLU A 99 -25.09 -15.44 -23.99
C GLU A 99 -25.85 -15.83 -25.27
N GLN A 100 -25.15 -16.20 -26.35
CA GLN A 100 -25.75 -16.68 -27.59
C GLN A 100 -25.81 -18.20 -27.74
N ASN A 101 -25.54 -18.94 -26.65
CA ASN A 101 -25.65 -20.40 -26.56
C ASN A 101 -26.51 -20.81 -25.36
#